data_AF-A0A349PJP4-F1
#
_entry.id   AF-A0A349PJP4-F1
#
_cell.length_a   1.000
_cell.length_b   1.000
_cell.length_c   1.000
_cell.angle_alpha   90.00
_cell.angle_beta   90.00
_cell.angle_gamma   90.00
#
_symmetry.space_group_name_H-M   'P 1'
#
loop_
_entity.id
_entity.type
_entity.pdbx_description
1 polymer ?
#
loop_
_entity_poly.entity_id
_entity_poly.type
_entity_poly.pdbx_seq_one_letter_code
_entity_poly.pdbx_strand_id
1 'polypeptide(L)'
;MPILIALSTLIQLLLIIHAFKTGRRDPWLWVILFFPGIGSVLYVFFELLPELRRTREGRAVASKILKAVDPHRDLKRLTAELVRSDNVKNKIDLAKECIAAGMYAEAIELYQTSLKGIYLTDPDIMLGLATAQFLQGNFTDS
;
A
#
# COMPACT_ATOMS: atom_id res chain seq x y z
N MET A 1 -24.88 -17.08 44.90
CA MET A 1 -24.71 -16.94 43.44
C MET A 1 -25.65 -15.94 42.74
N PRO A 2 -26.95 -15.75 43.09
CA PRO A 2 -27.81 -14.80 42.36
C PRO A 2 -27.57 -13.32 42.72
N ILE A 3 -27.06 -13.06 43.93
CA ILE A 3 -26.82 -11.70 44.45
C ILE A 3 -25.71 -10.97 43.67
N LEU A 4 -24.67 -11.70 43.24
CA LEU A 4 -23.58 -11.12 42.44
C LEU A 4 -24.04 -10.74 41.02
N ILE A 5 -24.96 -11.53 40.46
CA ILE A 5 -25.56 -11.25 39.16
C ILE A 5 -26.46 -10.02 39.26
N ALA A 6 -27.35 -9.96 40.26
CA ALA A 6 -28.22 -8.81 40.48
C ALA A 6 -27.44 -7.51 40.75
N LEU A 7 -26.35 -7.59 41.52
CA LEU A 7 -25.48 -6.44 41.82
C LEU A 7 -24.71 -5.97 40.58
N SER A 8 -24.20 -6.90 39.77
CA SER A 8 -23.55 -6.60 38.49
C SER A 8 -24.52 -5.90 37.52
N THR A 9 -25.75 -6.43 37.40
CA THR A 9 -26.78 -5.86 36.52
C THR A 9 -27.23 -4.47 36.99
N LEU A 10 -27.33 -4.23 38.30
CA LEU A 10 -27.71 -2.93 38.86
C LEU A 10 -26.62 -1.86 38.62
N ILE A 11 -25.34 -2.25 38.75
CA ILE A 11 -24.20 -1.38 38.46
C ILE A 11 -24.12 -1.07 36.96
N GLN A 12 -24.37 -2.07 36.10
CA GLN A 12 -24.46 -1.87 34.65
C GLN A 12 -25.57 -0.87 34.29
N LEU A 13 -26.77 -1.02 34.86
CA LEU A 13 -27.89 -0.10 34.65
C LEU A 13 -27.58 1.35 35.08
N LEU A 14 -26.93 1.52 36.24
CA LEU A 14 -26.50 2.85 36.73
C LEU A 14 -25.46 3.49 35.82
N LEU A 15 -24.49 2.72 35.32
CA LEU A 15 -23.46 3.20 34.40
C LEU A 15 -24.04 3.55 33.03
N ILE A 16 -25.01 2.78 32.53
CA ILE A 16 -25.75 3.06 31.29
C ILE A 16 -26.48 4.39 31.41
N ILE A 17 -27.23 4.60 32.50
CA ILE A 17 -28.00 5.85 32.71
C ILE A 17 -27.08 7.05 32.89
N HIS A 18 -25.98 6.91 33.64
CA HIS A 18 -25.00 7.98 33.82
C HIS A 18 -24.38 8.39 32.49
N ALA A 19 -24.06 7.43 31.64
CA ALA A 19 -23.42 7.67 30.37
C ALA A 19 -24.39 8.31 29.34
N PHE A 20 -25.68 7.92 29.32
CA PHE A 20 -26.70 8.60 28.51
C PHE A 20 -26.86 10.08 28.87
N LYS A 21 -26.64 10.43 30.14
CA LYS A 21 -26.74 11.81 30.63
C LYS A 21 -25.54 12.69 30.22
N THR A 22 -24.43 12.12 29.78
CA THR A 22 -23.17 12.85 29.51
C THR A 22 -22.99 13.29 28.05
N GLY A 23 -23.87 12.85 27.14
CA GLY A 23 -24.28 13.64 25.97
C GLY A 23 -23.21 14.15 24.98
N ARG A 24 -22.07 13.46 24.78
CA ARG A 24 -21.15 13.79 23.66
C ARG A 24 -21.30 12.76 22.54
N ARG A 25 -21.76 13.26 21.39
CA ARG A 25 -21.94 12.57 20.12
C ARG A 25 -20.63 11.90 19.71
N ASP A 26 -20.51 10.60 19.94
CA ASP A 26 -20.03 9.63 18.95
C ASP A 26 -20.36 8.21 19.43
N PRO A 27 -21.17 7.44 18.68
CA PRO A 27 -21.57 6.08 19.06
C PRO A 27 -20.41 5.07 19.09
N TRP A 28 -19.23 5.42 18.54
CA TRP A 28 -18.05 4.56 18.49
C TRP A 28 -17.31 4.39 19.82
N LEU A 29 -17.31 5.42 20.68
CA LEU A 29 -16.70 5.34 22.01
C LEU A 29 -17.36 4.26 22.89
N TRP A 30 -18.62 3.93 22.61
CA TRP A 30 -19.40 2.92 23.31
C TRP A 30 -18.98 1.49 22.97
N VAL A 31 -18.52 1.23 21.75
CA VAL A 31 -18.09 -0.13 21.34
C VAL A 31 -16.72 -0.46 21.93
N ILE A 32 -15.82 0.52 21.99
CA ILE A 32 -14.46 0.37 22.51
C ILE A 32 -14.45 0.19 24.04
N LEU A 33 -15.36 0.86 24.75
CA LEU A 33 -15.43 0.83 26.21
C LEU A 33 -16.05 -0.48 26.76
N PHE A 34 -17.02 -1.07 26.06
CA PHE A 34 -17.70 -2.29 26.49
C PHE A 34 -16.97 -3.59 26.08
N PHE A 35 -16.07 -3.53 25.10
CA PHE A 35 -15.26 -4.66 24.60
C PHE A 35 -13.83 -4.20 24.26
N PRO A 36 -12.92 -4.01 25.24
CA PRO A 36 -11.58 -3.46 24.97
C PRO A 36 -10.75 -4.31 23.99
N GLY A 37 -11.00 -5.62 23.92
CA GLY A 37 -10.33 -6.51 22.96
C GLY A 37 -10.88 -6.42 21.53
N ILE A 38 -12.20 -6.36 21.34
CA ILE A 38 -12.83 -6.37 20.00
C ILE A 38 -13.01 -4.96 19.44
N GLY A 39 -13.27 -3.97 20.31
CA GLY A 39 -13.48 -2.58 19.92
C GLY A 39 -12.24 -1.92 19.32
N SER A 40 -11.04 -2.28 19.78
CA SER A 40 -9.79 -1.80 19.19
C SER A 40 -9.58 -2.34 17.77
N VAL A 41 -9.86 -3.63 17.53
CA VAL A 41 -9.80 -4.25 16.19
C VAL A 41 -10.84 -3.62 15.26
N LEU A 42 -12.10 -3.51 15.68
CA LEU A 42 -13.14 -2.90 14.86
C LEU A 42 -12.81 -1.43 14.53
N TYR A 43 -12.28 -0.66 15.47
CA TYR A 43 -11.89 0.73 15.25
C TYR A 43 -10.80 0.86 14.17
N VAL A 44 -9.79 -0.02 14.22
CA VAL A 44 -8.76 -0.05 13.18
C VAL A 44 -9.37 -0.38 11.81
N PHE A 45 -10.27 -1.36 11.72
CA PHE A 45 -10.83 -1.82 10.45
C PHE A 45 -11.89 -0.88 9.83
N PHE A 46 -12.78 -0.31 10.65
CA PHE A 46 -13.91 0.48 10.16
C PHE A 46 -13.70 1.98 10.23
N GLU A 47 -12.85 2.48 11.12
CA GLU A 47 -12.60 3.92 11.27
C GLU A 47 -11.23 4.28 10.69
N LEU A 48 -10.16 3.64 11.18
CA LEU A 48 -8.79 4.01 10.81
C LEU A 48 -8.41 3.64 9.38
N LEU A 49 -8.80 2.45 8.89
CA LEU A 49 -8.54 2.01 7.51
C LEU A 49 -9.15 2.94 6.44
N PRO A 50 -10.44 3.32 6.50
CA PRO A 50 -11.00 4.27 5.53
C PRO A 50 -10.41 5.68 5.68
N GLU A 51 -10.08 6.13 6.90
CA GLU A 51 -9.39 7.40 7.14
C GLU A 51 -8.00 7.42 6.48
N LEU A 52 -7.21 6.36 6.64
CA LEU A 52 -5.89 6.20 5.99
C LEU A 52 -6.02 6.12 4.46
N ARG A 53 -7.08 5.52 3.93
CA ARG A 53 -7.33 5.49 2.48
C ARG A 53 -7.68 6.87 1.92
N ARG A 54 -8.21 7.78 2.75
CA ARG A 54 -8.64 9.13 2.36
C ARG A 54 -7.51 10.15 2.41
N THR A 55 -6.52 9.97 3.29
CA THR A 55 -5.36 10.85 3.41
C THR A 55 -4.23 10.50 2.44
N ARG A 56 -3.49 11.53 1.98
CA ARG A 56 -2.37 11.37 1.02
C ARG A 56 -1.22 10.58 1.64
N GLU A 57 -0.99 10.77 2.94
CA GLU A 57 0.02 10.10 3.75
C GLU A 57 -0.32 8.63 3.98
N GLY A 58 -1.58 8.31 4.29
CA GLY A 58 -2.03 6.93 4.47
C GLY A 58 -1.94 6.10 3.18
N ARG A 59 -2.19 6.71 2.01
CA ARG A 59 -1.92 6.06 0.71
C ARG A 59 -0.44 5.79 0.47
N ALA A 60 0.45 6.71 0.86
CA ALA A 60 1.89 6.51 0.72
C ALA A 60 2.38 5.35 1.61
N VAL A 61 1.93 5.29 2.87
CA VAL A 61 2.26 4.19 3.79
C VAL A 61 1.69 2.87 3.28
N ALA A 62 0.43 2.84 2.86
CA ALA A 62 -0.19 1.64 2.28
C ALA A 62 0.55 1.15 1.02
N SER A 63 1.00 2.06 0.16
CA SER A 63 1.78 1.71 -1.04
C SER A 63 3.14 1.08 -0.69
N LYS A 64 3.81 1.57 0.37
CA LYS A 64 5.08 0.98 0.84
C LYS A 64 4.88 -0.42 1.41
N ILE A 65 3.82 -0.61 2.21
CA ILE A 65 3.48 -1.94 2.75
C ILE A 65 3.09 -2.90 1.62
N LEU A 66 2.30 -2.45 0.64
CA LEU A 66 1.97 -3.23 -0.54
C LEU A 66 3.21 -3.63 -1.35
N LYS A 67 4.17 -2.72 -1.54
CA LYS A 67 5.45 -3.02 -2.22
C LYS A 67 6.26 -4.08 -1.46
N ALA A 68 6.21 -4.09 -0.13
CA ALA A 68 6.88 -5.10 0.68
C ALA A 68 6.20 -6.48 0.61
N VAL A 69 4.88 -6.53 0.39
CA VAL A 69 4.10 -7.78 0.33
C VAL A 69 4.07 -8.39 -1.07
N ASP A 70 3.98 -7.56 -2.11
CA ASP A 70 3.98 -8.00 -3.50
C ASP A 70 4.87 -7.07 -4.35
N PRO A 71 6.19 -7.33 -4.40
CA PRO A 71 7.12 -6.54 -5.19
C PRO A 71 6.87 -6.65 -6.71
N HIS A 72 6.15 -7.66 -7.19
CA HIS A 72 5.86 -7.85 -8.63
C HIS A 72 4.53 -7.23 -9.09
N ARG A 73 3.74 -6.64 -8.18
CA ARG A 73 2.48 -6.00 -8.53
C ARG A 73 2.65 -4.84 -9.50
N ASP A 74 3.68 -4.00 -9.28
CA ASP A 74 3.94 -2.84 -10.12
C ASP A 74 4.33 -3.28 -11.54
N LEU A 75 5.10 -4.36 -11.69
CA LEU A 75 5.39 -4.98 -12.98
C LEU A 75 4.11 -5.41 -13.70
N LYS A 76 3.21 -6.16 -13.04
CA LYS A 76 1.91 -6.55 -13.63
C LYS A 76 1.09 -5.35 -14.10
N ARG A 77 1.08 -4.26 -13.34
CA ARG A 77 0.37 -3.03 -13.72
C ARG A 77 1.02 -2.38 -14.94
N LEU A 78 2.34 -2.18 -14.91
CA LEU A 78 3.08 -1.52 -15.99
C LEU A 78 3.07 -2.35 -17.28
N THR A 79 3.14 -3.68 -17.21
CA THR A 79 2.96 -4.55 -18.38
C THR A 79 1.54 -4.42 -18.95
N ALA A 80 0.51 -4.36 -18.10
CA ALA A 80 -0.87 -4.15 -18.56
C ALA A 80 -1.09 -2.75 -19.19
N GLU A 81 -0.42 -1.72 -18.67
CA GLU A 81 -0.43 -0.37 -19.23
C GLU A 81 0.31 -0.30 -20.57
N LEU A 82 1.43 -1.01 -20.72
CA LEU A 82 2.19 -1.11 -21.96
C LEU A 82 1.38 -1.83 -23.06
N VAL A 83 0.66 -2.90 -22.71
CA VAL A 83 -0.29 -3.56 -23.63
C VAL A 83 -1.41 -2.61 -24.07
N ARG A 84 -1.83 -1.69 -23.20
CA ARG A 84 -2.91 -0.73 -23.50
C ARG A 84 -2.43 0.47 -24.32
N SER A 85 -1.21 0.94 -24.07
CA SER A 85 -0.62 2.10 -24.74
C SER A 85 0.87 1.89 -24.89
N ASP A 86 1.29 1.50 -26.10
CA ASP A 86 2.70 1.32 -26.45
C ASP A 86 3.39 2.68 -26.67
N ASN A 87 3.77 3.35 -25.57
CA ASN A 87 4.50 4.61 -25.60
C ASN A 87 5.90 4.45 -24.96
N VAL A 88 6.85 5.28 -25.41
CA VAL A 88 8.25 5.22 -24.95
C VAL A 88 8.38 5.49 -23.45
N LYS A 89 7.54 6.38 -22.91
CA LYS A 89 7.56 6.71 -21.47
C LYS A 89 7.18 5.52 -20.58
N ASN A 90 6.13 4.79 -20.94
CA ASN A 90 5.64 3.59 -20.27
C ASN A 90 6.69 2.47 -20.34
N LYS A 91 7.41 2.34 -21.47
CA LYS A 91 8.54 1.42 -21.61
C LYS A 91 9.67 1.76 -20.64
N ILE A 92 10.04 3.03 -20.53
CA ILE A 92 11.07 3.51 -19.60
C ILE A 92 10.64 3.26 -18.15
N ASP A 93 9.40 3.60 -17.80
CA ASP A 93 8.89 3.42 -16.44
C ASP A 93 8.81 1.92 -16.06
N LEU A 94 8.41 1.05 -17.01
CA LEU A 94 8.45 -0.40 -16.81
C LEU A 94 9.89 -0.90 -16.64
N ALA A 95 10.84 -0.42 -17.46
CA ALA A 95 12.23 -0.82 -17.39
C ALA A 95 12.88 -0.44 -16.04
N LYS A 96 12.53 0.71 -15.46
CA LYS A 96 13.00 1.12 -14.12
C LYS A 96 12.50 0.18 -13.03
N GLU A 97 11.22 -0.21 -13.07
CA GLU A 97 10.68 -1.18 -12.12
C GLU A 97 11.26 -2.59 -12.35
N CYS A 98 11.56 -2.98 -13.59
CA CYS A 98 12.30 -4.22 -13.87
C CYS A 98 13.69 -4.23 -13.21
N ILE A 99 14.46 -3.12 -13.29
CA ILE A 99 15.74 -3.00 -12.57
C ILE A 99 15.53 -3.17 -11.07
N ALA A 100 14.53 -2.49 -10.49
CA ALA A 100 14.24 -2.57 -9.06
C ALA A 100 13.82 -3.99 -8.61
N ALA A 101 13.22 -4.76 -9.50
CA ALA A 101 12.85 -6.16 -9.28
C ALA A 101 13.98 -7.17 -9.59
N GLY A 102 15.17 -6.71 -10.00
CA GLY A 102 16.28 -7.58 -10.40
C GLY A 102 16.15 -8.21 -11.79
N MET A 103 15.14 -7.81 -12.56
CA MET A 103 14.85 -8.28 -13.92
C MET A 103 15.66 -7.48 -14.95
N TYR A 104 16.98 -7.63 -14.89
CA TYR A 104 17.89 -6.81 -15.69
C TYR A 104 17.81 -7.11 -17.20
N ALA A 105 17.58 -8.37 -17.58
CA ALA A 105 17.46 -8.77 -18.97
C ALA A 105 16.25 -8.10 -19.65
N GLU A 106 15.06 -8.15 -19.03
CA GLU A 106 13.88 -7.47 -19.56
C GLU A 106 14.04 -5.95 -19.56
N ALA A 107 14.70 -5.37 -18.55
CA ALA A 107 14.97 -3.93 -18.53
C ALA A 107 15.83 -3.49 -19.73
N ILE A 108 16.88 -4.25 -20.05
CA ILE A 108 17.76 -3.98 -21.20
C ILE A 108 16.98 -4.01 -22.50
N GLU A 109 16.12 -5.01 -22.71
CA GLU A 109 15.30 -5.13 -23.92
C GLU A 109 14.34 -3.93 -24.09
N LEU A 110 13.69 -3.51 -22.99
CA LEU A 110 12.79 -2.35 -22.97
C LEU A 110 13.51 -1.04 -23.29
N TYR A 111 14.73 -0.84 -22.77
CA TYR A 111 15.53 0.33 -23.10
C TYR A 111 16.03 0.31 -24.55
N GLN A 112 16.49 -0.84 -25.05
CA GLN A 112 16.94 -0.99 -26.44
C GLN A 112 15.81 -0.75 -27.45
N THR A 113 14.60 -1.23 -27.15
CA THR A 113 13.43 -0.98 -27.99
C THR A 113 12.97 0.48 -27.94
N SER A 114 13.25 1.19 -26.85
CA SER A 114 12.96 2.62 -26.67
C SER A 114 13.99 3.54 -27.34
N LEU A 115 15.24 3.09 -27.49
CA LEU A 115 16.37 3.78 -28.14
C LEU A 115 16.25 3.77 -29.69
N LYS A 116 15.13 4.27 -30.22
CA LYS A 116 14.86 4.34 -31.66
C LYS A 116 14.26 5.68 -32.05
N GLY A 117 14.45 6.06 -33.32
CA GLY A 117 13.90 7.30 -33.88
C GLY A 117 14.40 8.55 -33.15
N ILE A 118 13.47 9.37 -32.65
CA ILE A 118 13.79 10.66 -31.99
C ILE A 118 14.54 10.46 -30.66
N TYR A 119 14.43 9.28 -30.05
CA TYR A 119 15.02 8.97 -28.74
C TYR A 119 16.40 8.27 -28.81
N LEU A 120 17.04 8.23 -29.99
CA LEU A 120 18.33 7.56 -30.23
C LEU A 120 19.48 8.06 -29.33
N THR A 121 19.41 9.31 -28.90
CA THR A 121 20.43 9.98 -28.09
C THR A 121 19.81 10.57 -26.82
N ASP A 122 18.69 10.02 -26.37
CA ASP A 122 18.06 10.45 -25.12
C ASP A 122 18.96 10.05 -23.93
N PRO A 123 19.50 11.02 -23.17
CA PRO A 123 20.44 10.73 -22.08
C PRO A 123 19.84 9.85 -20.98
N ASP A 124 18.54 10.00 -20.70
CA ASP A 124 17.88 9.26 -19.63
C ASP A 124 17.76 7.77 -20.00
N ILE A 125 17.46 7.47 -21.28
CA ILE A 125 17.35 6.10 -21.78
C ILE A 125 18.74 5.45 -21.87
N MET A 126 19.75 6.17 -22.33
CA MET A 126 21.12 5.68 -22.40
C MET A 126 21.69 5.36 -21.01
N LEU A 127 21.46 6.23 -20.02
CA LEU A 127 21.87 6.01 -18.64
C LEU A 127 21.12 4.82 -18.02
N GLY A 128 19.81 4.71 -18.27
CA GLY A 128 19.00 3.58 -17.84
C GLY A 128 19.51 2.25 -18.39
N LEU A 129 19.83 2.21 -19.69
CA LEU A 129 20.40 1.04 -20.36
C LEU A 129 21.76 0.65 -19.76
N ALA A 130 22.67 1.61 -19.61
CA ALA A 130 23.99 1.36 -19.03
C ALA A 130 23.91 0.84 -17.59
N THR A 131 22.98 1.38 -16.80
CA THR A 131 22.71 0.92 -15.43
C THR A 131 22.22 -0.52 -15.42
N ALA A 132 21.28 -0.88 -16.30
CA ALA A 132 20.76 -2.24 -16.40
C ALA A 132 21.84 -3.25 -16.83
N GLN A 133 22.68 -2.88 -17.80
CA GLN A 133 23.81 -3.71 -18.27
C GLN A 133 24.87 -3.91 -17.19
N PHE A 134 25.21 -2.85 -16.44
CA PHE A 134 26.15 -2.94 -15.33
C PHE A 134 25.65 -3.88 -14.23
N LEU A 135 24.38 -3.75 -13.84
CA LEU A 135 23.78 -4.61 -12.82
C LEU A 135 23.64 -6.06 -13.28
N GLN A 136 23.33 -6.29 -14.57
CA GLN A 136 23.30 -7.64 -15.14
C GLN A 136 24.68 -8.30 -15.08
N GLY A 137 25.76 -7.58 -15.44
CA GLY A 137 27.12 -8.09 -15.36
C GLY A 137 27.48 -8.54 -13.94
N ASN A 138 27.25 -7.68 -12.95
CA ASN A 138 27.54 -8.00 -11.54
C ASN A 138 26.70 -9.18 -11.00
N PHE A 139 25.46 -9.37 -11.48
CA PHE A 139 24.64 -10.51 -11.10
C PHE A 139 25.11 -11.82 -11.74
N THR A 140 25.72 -11.75 -12.92
CA THR A 140 26.25 -12.95 -13.60
C THR A 140 27.56 -13.43 -12.96
N ASP A 141 28.28 -12.53 -12.29
CA ASP A 141 29.55 -12.78 -11.60
C ASP A 141 29.39 -13.19 -10.10
N SER A 142 28.17 -13.31 -9.59
CA SER A 142 27.84 -13.70 -8.19
C SER A 142 27.31 -15.13 -8.08
#